data_AF-A0A7W1ZHL9-F1
#
_entry.id   AF-A0A7W1ZHL9-F1
#
_cell.length_a   1.000
_cell.length_b   1.000
_cell.length_c   1.000
_cell.angle_alpha   90.00
_cell.angle_beta   90.00
_cell.angle_gamma   90.00
#
_symmetry.space_group_name_H-M   'P 1'
#
loop_
_entity.id
_entity.type
_entity.pdbx_description
1 polymer ?
#
loop_
_entity_poly.entity_id
_entity_poly.type
_entity_poly.pdbx_seq_one_letter_code
_entity_poly.pdbx_strand_id
1 'polypeptide(L)'
;MNNQIHRFNSSRLLLMFSSILLGFLATSGVSATNQNPVADFDGDGKTDISVFRPSDGYWYISKSSGGFSFVKWGQSGDKPVPGDYDGDGKTDLAVKRLDACFCVFQTANTWYILRSSDNTVLTRQFGRNELSLATPMPADYDGDGKTDFAFYDSSDAAPSPGYFRIEQSSTNSVVIRQWGLNVDKTVPADYDGDGKADLAVYRDDSYFGSSQVGIWYILQSSNNAIRIEYFGLATDKVVPGDYDGDGKADLAVFRPSNGYWYRISSLDKSINSIQFGISADKPTPGDYDGDGKTDVAVFRPSNGVWYLQQSSKGFRAEKFGLSTDIPVPNIFVR
;
A
#
# COMPACT_ATOMS: atom_id res chain seq x y z
N MET A 1 68.50 -26.46 -15.98
CA MET A 1 67.29 -25.96 -15.32
C MET A 1 66.89 -24.66 -16.00
N ASN A 2 65.77 -24.71 -16.71
CA ASN A 2 65.19 -23.61 -17.49
C ASN A 2 64.78 -22.44 -16.58
N ASN A 3 65.04 -21.20 -16.99
CA ASN A 3 63.93 -20.30 -17.32
C ASN A 3 64.36 -19.09 -18.15
N GLN A 4 63.55 -18.87 -19.17
CA GLN A 4 63.74 -18.02 -20.34
C GLN A 4 63.37 -16.56 -20.06
N ILE A 5 64.17 -15.65 -20.63
CA ILE A 5 63.90 -14.21 -20.76
C ILE A 5 63.41 -13.98 -22.19
N HIS A 6 62.18 -13.49 -22.40
CA HIS A 6 61.77 -12.86 -23.66
C HIS A 6 60.71 -11.76 -23.36
N ARG A 7 61.12 -10.49 -23.46
CA ARG A 7 60.91 -9.55 -24.57
C ARG A 7 59.46 -9.03 -24.71
N PHE A 8 59.25 -7.80 -24.25
CA PHE A 8 58.19 -6.93 -24.73
C PHE A 8 58.55 -6.38 -26.11
N ASN A 9 57.61 -6.44 -27.07
CA ASN A 9 57.56 -5.50 -28.18
C ASN A 9 56.12 -5.30 -28.68
N SER A 10 55.73 -4.04 -28.61
CA SER A 10 54.70 -3.27 -29.32
C SER A 10 54.13 -3.83 -30.64
N SER A 11 52.81 -3.71 -30.84
CA SER A 11 52.18 -2.79 -31.83
C SER A 11 50.77 -3.21 -32.28
N ARG A 12 49.92 -2.19 -32.51
CA ARG A 12 48.81 -2.08 -33.48
C ARG A 12 47.38 -2.55 -33.12
N LEU A 13 46.58 -1.51 -32.86
CA LEU A 13 45.15 -1.37 -33.11
C LEU A 13 44.79 -1.74 -34.57
N LEU A 14 43.80 -2.61 -34.78
CA LEU A 14 42.99 -2.65 -36.01
C LEU A 14 41.58 -3.19 -35.72
N LEU A 15 40.59 -2.34 -35.98
CA LEU A 15 39.16 -2.66 -35.97
C LEU A 15 38.81 -3.61 -37.13
N MET A 16 38.00 -4.63 -36.86
CA MET A 16 37.17 -5.27 -37.87
C MET A 16 35.78 -5.57 -37.31
N PHE A 17 34.77 -4.99 -37.98
CA PHE A 17 33.36 -5.32 -37.85
C PHE A 17 33.12 -6.76 -38.31
N SER A 18 32.35 -7.53 -37.55
CA SER A 18 31.64 -8.70 -38.07
C SER A 18 30.23 -8.71 -37.49
N SER A 19 29.28 -8.47 -38.39
CA SER A 19 27.85 -8.37 -38.14
C SER A 19 27.29 -9.77 -37.89
N ILE A 20 26.82 -10.05 -36.68
CA ILE A 20 25.89 -11.15 -36.44
C ILE A 20 24.48 -10.57 -36.53
N LEU A 21 23.80 -10.92 -37.62
CA LEU A 21 22.37 -10.73 -37.80
C LEU A 21 21.65 -11.77 -36.91
N LEU A 22 21.00 -11.31 -35.84
CA LEU A 22 19.98 -12.09 -35.13
C LEU A 22 18.67 -11.31 -35.24
N GLY A 23 17.77 -11.81 -36.06
CA GLY A 23 16.40 -11.32 -36.15
C GLY A 23 15.53 -11.91 -35.05
N PHE A 24 14.55 -11.09 -34.63
CA PHE A 24 13.34 -11.42 -33.88
C PHE A 24 13.48 -11.83 -32.40
N LEU A 25 13.16 -10.91 -31.48
CA LEU A 25 11.78 -10.68 -31.03
C LEU A 25 11.71 -9.24 -30.49
N ALA A 26 10.62 -8.53 -30.78
CA ALA A 26 10.24 -7.40 -29.96
C ALA A 26 10.06 -7.93 -28.54
N THR A 27 11.01 -7.65 -27.63
CA THR A 27 10.65 -7.63 -26.23
C THR A 27 9.75 -6.42 -26.10
N SER A 28 8.44 -6.67 -26.09
CA SER A 28 7.50 -5.80 -25.39
C SER A 28 8.24 -5.24 -24.19
N GLY A 29 8.39 -3.91 -24.15
CA GLY A 29 8.88 -3.24 -22.96
C GLY A 29 8.08 -3.84 -21.82
N VAL A 30 8.79 -4.50 -20.89
CA VAL A 30 8.21 -4.75 -19.59
C VAL A 30 7.96 -3.34 -19.08
N SER A 31 6.70 -2.91 -19.20
CA SER A 31 6.20 -1.72 -18.54
C SER A 31 6.68 -1.84 -17.11
N ALA A 32 7.24 -0.74 -16.58
CA ALA A 32 7.49 -0.63 -15.15
C ALA A 32 6.29 -1.24 -14.42
N THR A 33 6.55 -2.09 -13.43
CA THR A 33 5.57 -2.77 -12.60
C THR A 33 4.71 -1.71 -11.92
N ASN A 34 3.70 -1.19 -12.64
CA ASN A 34 2.73 -0.28 -12.10
C ASN A 34 1.88 -1.13 -11.16
N GLN A 35 2.23 -1.07 -9.88
CA GLN A 35 1.32 -1.40 -8.81
C GLN A 35 -0.04 -0.75 -9.13
N ASN A 36 -1.12 -1.52 -9.12
CA ASN A 36 -2.44 -0.97 -9.37
C ASN A 36 -2.69 0.19 -8.39
N PRO A 37 -3.13 1.36 -8.86
CA PRO A 37 -3.49 2.45 -7.98
C PRO A 37 -4.50 1.98 -6.94
N VAL A 38 -4.34 2.45 -5.71
CA VAL A 38 -5.29 2.16 -4.64
C VAL A 38 -6.69 2.55 -5.11
N ALA A 39 -7.66 1.64 -4.97
CA ALA A 39 -9.07 1.90 -5.28
C ALA A 39 -9.35 2.29 -6.74
N ASP A 40 -8.59 1.77 -7.71
CA ASP A 40 -8.98 1.75 -9.13
C ASP A 40 -10.03 0.64 -9.36
N PHE A 41 -11.32 0.98 -9.40
CA PHE A 41 -12.40 -0.02 -9.52
C PHE A 41 -12.84 -0.26 -10.96
N ASP A 42 -12.43 0.58 -11.92
CA ASP A 42 -12.77 0.42 -13.32
C ASP A 42 -11.60 0.03 -14.22
N GLY A 43 -10.39 -0.01 -13.67
CA GLY A 43 -9.15 -0.46 -14.33
C GLY A 43 -8.60 0.58 -15.29
N ASP A 44 -8.88 1.86 -15.05
CA ASP A 44 -8.44 2.95 -15.91
C ASP A 44 -7.07 3.55 -15.54
N GLY A 45 -6.40 2.92 -14.58
CA GLY A 45 -5.07 3.28 -14.11
C GLY A 45 -5.09 4.48 -13.18
N LYS A 46 -6.22 4.79 -12.53
CA LYS A 46 -6.33 5.87 -11.55
C LYS A 46 -7.13 5.44 -10.33
N THR A 47 -6.80 6.05 -9.19
CA THR A 47 -7.62 5.97 -7.98
C THR A 47 -9.01 6.57 -8.21
N ASP A 48 -10.05 5.80 -7.92
CA ASP A 48 -11.43 6.28 -7.90
C ASP A 48 -11.81 6.89 -6.55
N ILE A 49 -12.54 8.00 -6.60
CA ILE A 49 -13.16 8.57 -5.39
C ILE A 49 -14.25 7.61 -4.91
N SER A 50 -14.05 7.04 -3.73
CA SER A 50 -14.88 5.92 -3.27
C SER A 50 -15.06 5.90 -1.76
N VAL A 51 -16.23 5.45 -1.32
CA VAL A 51 -16.57 5.31 0.09
C VAL A 51 -17.27 3.98 0.39
N PHE A 52 -16.98 3.41 1.55
CA PHE A 52 -17.82 2.39 2.19
C PHE A 52 -18.68 3.05 3.26
N ARG A 53 -19.98 2.75 3.27
CA ARG A 53 -20.93 3.26 4.25
C ARG A 53 -21.35 2.15 5.22
N PRO A 54 -20.87 2.19 6.49
CA PRO A 54 -21.18 1.13 7.45
C PRO A 54 -22.67 1.01 7.81
N SER A 55 -23.44 2.09 7.71
CA SER A 55 -24.85 2.10 8.11
C SER A 55 -25.77 1.28 7.20
N ASP A 56 -25.39 1.09 5.94
CA ASP A 56 -26.19 0.35 4.95
C ASP A 56 -25.40 -0.77 4.24
N GLY A 57 -24.07 -0.81 4.42
CA GLY A 57 -23.18 -1.81 3.82
C GLY A 57 -22.91 -1.58 2.33
N TYR A 58 -23.18 -0.37 1.83
CA TYR A 58 -22.92 -0.03 0.43
C TYR A 58 -21.52 0.55 0.23
N TRP A 59 -20.95 0.19 -0.91
CA TRP A 59 -19.84 0.88 -1.54
C TRP A 59 -20.40 1.85 -2.56
N TYR A 60 -19.86 3.07 -2.59
CA TYR A 60 -20.20 4.11 -3.56
C TYR A 60 -18.91 4.55 -4.25
N ILE A 61 -18.91 4.57 -5.57
CA ILE A 61 -17.71 4.80 -6.39
C ILE A 61 -18.04 5.85 -7.45
N SER A 62 -17.28 6.94 -7.45
CA SER A 62 -17.23 7.95 -8.50
C SER A 62 -16.03 7.64 -9.38
N LYS A 63 -16.30 7.12 -10.58
CA LYS A 63 -15.27 6.60 -11.47
C LYS A 63 -14.46 7.71 -12.11
N SER A 64 -13.14 7.53 -12.17
CA SER A 64 -12.18 8.42 -12.81
C SER A 64 -12.45 8.54 -14.32
N SER A 65 -12.86 7.45 -14.98
CA SER A 65 -13.28 7.43 -16.39
C SER A 65 -14.66 8.07 -16.64
N GLY A 66 -15.37 8.42 -15.57
CA GLY A 66 -16.72 8.97 -15.59
C GLY A 66 -17.79 7.94 -15.24
N GLY A 67 -18.80 8.39 -14.50
CA GLY A 67 -19.93 7.55 -14.07
C GLY A 67 -19.90 7.24 -12.58
N PHE A 68 -21.01 6.67 -12.10
CA PHE A 68 -21.23 6.38 -10.71
C PHE A 68 -21.68 4.93 -10.55
N SER A 69 -21.11 4.24 -9.57
CA SER A 69 -21.50 2.88 -9.19
C SER A 69 -21.81 2.82 -7.70
N PHE A 70 -22.74 1.95 -7.34
CA PHE A 70 -22.94 1.57 -5.95
C PHE A 70 -23.28 0.09 -5.85
N VAL A 71 -22.66 -0.59 -4.89
CA VAL A 71 -22.77 -2.04 -4.73
C VAL A 71 -23.01 -2.35 -3.26
N LYS A 72 -24.04 -3.16 -2.97
CA LYS A 72 -24.27 -3.66 -1.62
C LYS A 72 -23.32 -4.82 -1.35
N TRP A 73 -22.21 -4.54 -0.68
CA TRP A 73 -21.19 -5.53 -0.39
C TRP A 73 -20.60 -5.36 1.00
N GLY A 74 -21.39 -5.70 2.01
CA GLY A 74 -21.01 -5.60 3.40
C GLY A 74 -22.22 -5.40 4.29
N GLN A 75 -21.94 -5.25 5.58
CA GLN A 75 -22.93 -4.97 6.62
C GLN A 75 -22.30 -4.18 7.77
N SER A 76 -23.13 -3.72 8.70
CA SER A 76 -22.66 -3.05 9.92
C SER A 76 -21.66 -3.93 10.68
N GLY A 77 -20.51 -3.37 11.03
CA GLY A 77 -19.42 -4.06 11.74
C GLY A 77 -18.33 -4.64 10.83
N ASP A 78 -18.56 -4.69 9.51
CA ASP A 78 -17.54 -5.09 8.56
C ASP A 78 -16.43 -4.03 8.46
N LYS A 79 -15.19 -4.48 8.31
CA LYS A 79 -14.04 -3.63 7.97
C LYS A 79 -13.73 -3.76 6.48
N PRO A 80 -13.78 -2.68 5.68
CA PRO A 80 -13.41 -2.75 4.27
C PRO A 80 -11.91 -3.05 4.13
N VAL A 81 -11.56 -3.88 3.15
CA VAL A 81 -10.20 -4.39 2.87
C VAL A 81 -10.00 -4.60 1.37
N PRO A 82 -10.25 -3.56 0.54
CA PRO A 82 -10.19 -3.66 -0.91
C PRO A 82 -8.77 -4.05 -1.40
N GLY A 83 -8.69 -4.61 -2.61
CA GLY A 83 -7.45 -4.99 -3.29
C GLY A 83 -7.76 -5.79 -4.54
N ASP A 84 -6.81 -5.94 -5.45
CA ASP A 84 -6.94 -6.81 -6.63
C ASP A 84 -6.58 -8.25 -6.24
N TYR A 85 -7.54 -9.06 -5.81
CA TYR A 85 -7.28 -10.42 -5.30
C TYR A 85 -7.29 -11.49 -6.40
N ASP A 86 -7.84 -11.19 -7.57
CA ASP A 86 -7.86 -12.12 -8.70
C ASP A 86 -6.84 -11.78 -9.81
N GLY A 87 -6.20 -10.61 -9.73
CA GLY A 87 -5.11 -10.16 -10.59
C GLY A 87 -5.60 -9.62 -11.93
N ASP A 88 -6.81 -9.06 -11.99
CA ASP A 88 -7.42 -8.58 -13.22
C ASP A 88 -7.12 -7.12 -13.57
N GLY A 89 -6.34 -6.43 -12.73
CA GLY A 89 -6.01 -5.02 -12.91
C GLY A 89 -6.98 -4.06 -12.23
N LYS A 90 -7.96 -4.56 -11.47
CA LYS A 90 -8.97 -3.75 -10.79
C LYS A 90 -9.06 -4.10 -9.32
N THR A 91 -9.46 -3.11 -8.55
CA THR A 91 -9.74 -3.26 -7.13
C THR A 91 -11.03 -4.05 -6.94
N ASP A 92 -10.96 -5.17 -6.23
CA ASP A 92 -12.12 -5.92 -5.78
C ASP A 92 -12.78 -5.29 -4.55
N LEU A 93 -14.10 -5.48 -4.44
CA LEU A 93 -14.84 -5.10 -3.24
C LEU A 93 -14.65 -6.17 -2.18
N ALA A 94 -14.01 -5.83 -1.08
CA ALA A 94 -13.66 -6.80 -0.04
C ALA A 94 -13.94 -6.27 1.37
N VAL A 95 -14.49 -7.14 2.21
CA VAL A 95 -14.76 -6.87 3.62
C VAL A 95 -14.24 -7.99 4.52
N LYS A 96 -13.73 -7.60 5.69
CA LYS A 96 -13.35 -8.48 6.79
C LYS A 96 -14.43 -8.44 7.87
N ARG A 97 -15.01 -9.59 8.15
CA ARG A 97 -16.07 -9.80 9.16
C ARG A 97 -15.59 -10.72 10.29
N LEU A 98 -16.08 -10.46 11.49
CA LEU A 98 -15.84 -11.33 12.64
C LEU A 98 -17.04 -12.28 12.79
N ASP A 99 -16.97 -13.44 12.15
CA ASP A 99 -18.05 -14.42 12.14
C ASP A 99 -17.94 -15.41 13.29
N ALA A 100 -19.05 -16.01 13.70
CA ALA A 100 -19.00 -17.16 14.59
C ALA A 100 -18.33 -18.35 13.87
N CYS A 101 -17.21 -18.85 14.39
CA CYS A 101 -16.69 -20.14 13.98
C CYS A 101 -17.33 -21.25 14.80
N PHE A 102 -18.18 -22.02 14.13
CA PHE A 102 -18.71 -23.27 14.67
C PHE A 102 -17.61 -24.31 14.95
N CYS A 103 -16.44 -24.13 14.34
CA CYS A 103 -15.29 -25.01 14.47
C CYS A 103 -14.62 -24.99 15.86
N VAL A 104 -14.76 -23.90 16.63
CA VAL A 104 -14.02 -23.70 17.90
C VAL A 104 -14.82 -22.98 19.00
N PHE A 105 -16.14 -22.81 18.87
CA PHE A 105 -16.96 -21.98 19.78
C PHE A 105 -16.38 -20.57 20.00
N GLN A 106 -15.81 -20.01 18.93
CA GLN A 106 -15.07 -18.74 18.91
C GLN A 106 -15.51 -17.92 17.70
N THR A 107 -14.90 -16.77 17.50
CA THR A 107 -15.03 -15.88 16.36
C THR A 107 -13.84 -16.03 15.41
N ALA A 108 -14.12 -16.05 14.11
CA ALA A 108 -13.14 -16.13 13.03
C ALA A 108 -13.11 -14.83 12.23
N ASN A 109 -11.90 -14.47 11.80
CA ASN A 109 -11.70 -13.42 10.81
C ASN A 109 -12.00 -14.02 9.42
N THR A 110 -13.16 -13.69 8.86
CA THR A 110 -13.55 -14.11 7.50
C THR A 110 -13.47 -12.93 6.55
N TRP A 111 -12.87 -13.15 5.40
CA TRP A 111 -12.79 -12.21 4.29
C TRP A 111 -13.80 -12.61 3.24
N TYR A 112 -14.56 -11.63 2.75
CA TYR A 112 -15.53 -11.77 1.68
C TYR A 112 -15.15 -10.80 0.56
N ILE A 113 -14.78 -11.36 -0.59
CA ILE A 113 -14.30 -10.62 -1.75
C ILE A 113 -15.27 -10.87 -2.89
N LEU A 114 -15.81 -9.80 -3.45
CA LEU A 114 -16.56 -9.82 -4.70
C LEU A 114 -15.60 -9.43 -5.82
N ARG A 115 -15.23 -10.42 -6.63
CA ARG A 115 -14.29 -10.26 -7.73
C ARG A 115 -14.85 -9.39 -8.84
N SER A 116 -14.04 -8.47 -9.31
CA SER A 116 -14.44 -7.52 -10.34
C SER A 116 -14.52 -8.17 -11.74
N SER A 117 -13.70 -9.22 -11.98
CA SER A 117 -13.59 -9.90 -13.26
C SER A 117 -14.83 -10.72 -13.64
N ASP A 118 -15.44 -11.39 -12.65
CA ASP A 118 -16.50 -12.38 -12.88
C ASP A 118 -17.70 -12.27 -11.92
N ASN A 119 -17.68 -11.32 -10.97
CA ASN A 119 -18.68 -11.15 -9.91
C ASN A 119 -18.88 -12.39 -9.01
N THR A 120 -17.90 -13.30 -8.97
CA THR A 120 -17.91 -14.42 -8.04
C THR A 120 -17.41 -14.00 -6.67
N VAL A 121 -17.80 -14.78 -5.66
CA VAL A 121 -17.48 -14.49 -4.27
C VAL A 121 -16.39 -15.43 -3.80
N LEU A 122 -15.22 -14.87 -3.46
CA LEU A 122 -14.19 -15.58 -2.71
C LEU A 122 -14.45 -15.38 -1.22
N THR A 123 -14.52 -16.47 -0.47
CA THR A 123 -14.60 -16.46 1.00
C THR A 123 -13.36 -17.11 1.57
N ARG A 124 -12.66 -16.41 2.45
CA ARG A 124 -11.42 -16.90 3.07
C ARG A 124 -11.42 -16.65 4.57
N GLN A 125 -11.29 -17.72 5.36
CA GLN A 125 -10.99 -17.58 6.79
C GLN A 125 -9.48 -17.52 6.97
N PHE A 126 -8.98 -16.38 7.41
CA PHE A 126 -7.55 -16.15 7.62
C PHE A 126 -7.34 -15.13 8.73
N GLY A 127 -6.22 -15.25 9.45
CA GLY A 127 -5.92 -14.49 10.67
C GLY A 127 -6.24 -15.27 11.95
N ARG A 128 -5.72 -14.83 13.10
CA ARG A 128 -5.99 -15.49 14.39
C ARG A 128 -7.44 -15.27 14.82
N ASN A 129 -8.08 -16.34 15.28
CA ASN A 129 -9.38 -16.30 15.93
C ASN A 129 -9.28 -15.52 17.26
N GLU A 130 -10.38 -14.92 17.73
CA GLU A 130 -10.50 -14.21 19.03
C GLU A 130 -9.77 -12.87 19.21
N LEU A 131 -8.88 -12.47 18.30
CA LEU A 131 -8.14 -11.21 18.42
C LEU A 131 -8.82 -10.09 17.61
N SER A 132 -9.65 -9.29 18.27
CA SER A 132 -10.25 -8.06 17.70
C SER A 132 -9.20 -7.00 17.30
N LEU A 133 -7.97 -7.15 17.80
CA LEU A 133 -6.83 -6.26 17.58
C LEU A 133 -6.02 -6.60 16.33
N ALA A 134 -6.29 -7.74 15.66
CA ALA A 134 -5.61 -8.07 14.41
C ALA A 134 -5.93 -7.00 13.34
N THR A 135 -4.88 -6.44 12.75
CA THR A 135 -4.99 -5.35 11.77
C THR A 135 -4.80 -5.91 10.37
N PRO A 136 -5.84 -5.88 9.49
CA PRO A 136 -5.69 -6.32 8.12
C PRO A 136 -4.81 -5.33 7.35
N MET A 137 -3.95 -5.88 6.48
CA MET A 137 -2.99 -5.13 5.67
C MET A 137 -2.73 -5.85 4.33
N PRO A 138 -3.78 -6.10 3.54
CA PRO A 138 -3.64 -6.74 2.24
C PRO A 138 -2.74 -5.91 1.32
N ALA A 139 -1.82 -6.59 0.64
CA ALA A 139 -0.88 -6.04 -0.34
C ALA A 139 -0.24 -7.21 -1.10
N ASP A 140 0.48 -6.95 -2.18
CA ASP A 140 1.28 -7.98 -2.86
C ASP A 140 2.65 -8.15 -2.17
N TYR A 141 2.83 -9.18 -1.33
CA TYR A 141 4.09 -9.42 -0.63
C TYR A 141 4.98 -10.45 -1.34
N ASP A 142 4.46 -11.17 -2.34
CA ASP A 142 5.21 -12.20 -3.05
C ASP A 142 5.61 -11.81 -4.48
N GLY A 143 5.06 -10.72 -5.00
CA GLY A 143 5.34 -10.10 -6.29
C GLY A 143 4.61 -10.75 -7.45
N ASP A 144 3.50 -11.45 -7.22
CA ASP A 144 2.73 -12.10 -8.28
C ASP A 144 1.68 -11.20 -8.94
N GLY A 145 1.58 -9.94 -8.50
CA GLY A 145 0.64 -8.95 -9.00
C GLY A 145 -0.77 -9.09 -8.43
N LYS A 146 -0.98 -9.97 -7.44
CA LYS A 146 -2.24 -10.12 -6.72
C LYS A 146 -2.09 -9.69 -5.28
N THR A 147 -3.21 -9.27 -4.71
CA THR A 147 -3.31 -8.92 -3.30
C THR A 147 -3.28 -10.18 -2.45
N ASP A 148 -2.31 -10.26 -1.54
CA ASP A 148 -2.24 -11.30 -0.51
C ASP A 148 -3.17 -11.01 0.67
N PHE A 149 -3.61 -12.06 1.34
CA PHE A 149 -4.26 -11.91 2.64
C PHE A 149 -3.20 -11.70 3.71
N ALA A 150 -3.27 -10.59 4.46
CA ALA A 150 -2.32 -10.35 5.52
C ALA A 150 -2.92 -9.70 6.77
N PHE A 151 -2.37 -10.09 7.93
CA PHE A 151 -2.67 -9.50 9.25
C PHE A 151 -1.41 -9.20 10.04
N TYR A 152 -1.46 -8.07 10.75
CA TYR A 152 -0.57 -7.80 11.86
C TYR A 152 -1.25 -8.21 13.16
N ASP A 153 -0.61 -9.08 13.94
CA ASP A 153 -1.13 -9.52 15.23
C ASP A 153 -0.04 -9.75 16.28
N SER A 154 -0.47 -9.99 17.52
CA SER A 154 0.38 -10.39 18.64
C SER A 154 -0.39 -11.30 19.60
N SER A 155 0.33 -12.19 20.29
CA SER A 155 -0.25 -13.11 21.30
C SER A 155 -0.39 -12.48 22.67
N ASP A 156 0.32 -11.40 22.93
CA ASP A 156 0.68 -11.00 24.29
C ASP A 156 0.32 -9.54 24.56
N ALA A 157 0.23 -9.18 25.85
CA ALA A 157 -0.05 -7.82 26.26
C ALA A 157 1.07 -6.86 25.79
N ALA A 158 0.71 -5.63 25.46
CA ALA A 158 1.66 -4.62 25.00
C ALA A 158 2.67 -4.21 26.11
N PRO A 159 3.95 -3.94 25.76
CA PRO A 159 4.55 -4.10 24.44
C PRO A 159 5.04 -5.54 24.26
N SER A 160 4.73 -6.16 23.12
CA SER A 160 5.18 -7.50 22.78
C SER A 160 5.56 -7.58 21.30
N PRO A 161 6.33 -8.60 20.87
CA PRO A 161 6.62 -8.77 19.45
C PRO A 161 5.35 -8.79 18.60
N GLY A 162 5.38 -8.06 17.49
CA GLY A 162 4.34 -8.12 16.48
C GLY A 162 4.71 -9.08 15.35
N TYR A 163 3.69 -9.63 14.71
CA TYR A 163 3.83 -10.66 13.68
C TYR A 163 3.05 -10.28 12.43
N PHE A 164 3.75 -10.25 11.31
CA PHE A 164 3.16 -10.24 9.97
C PHE A 164 2.81 -11.69 9.61
N ARG A 165 1.52 -11.95 9.37
CA ARG A 165 1.01 -13.23 8.88
C ARG A 165 0.45 -13.00 7.50
N ILE A 166 1.07 -13.59 6.50
CA ILE A 166 0.78 -13.37 5.09
C ILE A 166 0.45 -14.71 4.46
N GLU A 167 -0.69 -14.82 3.81
CA GLU A 167 -1.01 -15.93 2.93
C GLU A 167 -0.80 -15.48 1.49
N GLN A 168 0.23 -16.04 0.87
CA GLN A 168 0.67 -15.72 -0.48
C GLN A 168 -0.34 -16.23 -1.52
N SER A 169 -0.80 -15.35 -2.41
CA SER A 169 -1.72 -15.61 -3.52
C SER A 169 -1.19 -16.70 -4.46
N SER A 170 0.11 -16.68 -4.78
CA SER A 170 0.72 -17.57 -5.77
C SER A 170 0.82 -19.03 -5.31
N THR A 171 0.96 -19.26 -3.99
CA THR A 171 1.22 -20.59 -3.42
C THR A 171 0.19 -21.05 -2.39
N ASN A 172 -0.67 -20.14 -1.90
CA ASN A 172 -1.52 -20.31 -0.71
C ASN A 172 -0.74 -20.69 0.56
N SER A 173 0.58 -20.45 0.58
CA SER A 173 1.42 -20.73 1.75
C SER A 173 1.36 -19.59 2.74
N VAL A 174 1.30 -19.93 4.03
CA VAL A 174 1.32 -18.94 5.11
C VAL A 174 2.74 -18.67 5.55
N VAL A 175 3.18 -17.43 5.37
CA VAL A 175 4.44 -16.88 5.84
C VAL A 175 4.19 -16.09 7.12
N ILE A 176 4.95 -16.41 8.17
CA ILE A 176 4.93 -15.67 9.44
C ILE A 176 6.30 -15.02 9.63
N ARG A 177 6.31 -13.72 9.92
CA ARG A 177 7.51 -12.95 10.22
C ARG A 177 7.30 -12.13 11.47
N GLN A 178 8.21 -12.27 12.42
CA GLN A 178 8.26 -11.41 13.59
C GLN A 178 8.92 -10.09 13.18
N TRP A 179 8.18 -8.98 13.26
CA TRP A 179 8.69 -7.65 12.92
C TRP A 179 7.90 -6.58 13.66
N GLY A 180 8.61 -5.61 14.25
CA GLY A 180 7.99 -4.58 15.08
C GLY A 180 7.41 -5.08 16.40
N LEU A 181 6.61 -4.23 17.01
CA LEU A 181 5.89 -4.44 18.26
C LEU A 181 4.38 -4.31 18.04
N ASN A 182 3.59 -4.96 18.88
CA ASN A 182 2.13 -4.95 18.81
C ASN A 182 1.46 -3.59 19.06
N VAL A 183 2.25 -2.57 19.42
CA VAL A 183 1.83 -1.18 19.55
C VAL A 183 2.12 -0.35 18.31
N ASP A 184 2.92 -0.88 17.37
CA ASP A 184 3.30 -0.16 16.17
C ASP A 184 2.14 -0.10 15.17
N LYS A 185 2.13 0.97 14.37
CA LYS A 185 1.23 1.13 13.23
C LYS A 185 1.84 0.42 12.02
N THR A 186 1.11 -0.48 11.35
CA THR A 186 1.61 -1.13 10.13
C THR A 186 1.47 -0.24 8.91
N VAL A 187 2.52 -0.20 8.09
CA VAL A 187 2.60 0.65 6.88
C VAL A 187 3.33 -0.05 5.74
N PRO A 188 2.94 -1.29 5.38
CA PRO A 188 3.56 -2.00 4.26
C PRO A 188 3.39 -1.22 2.96
N ALA A 189 4.46 -1.14 2.19
CA ALA A 189 4.55 -0.56 0.85
C ALA A 189 5.88 -1.00 0.23
N ASP A 190 6.06 -0.82 -1.07
CA ASP A 190 7.33 -1.12 -1.75
C ASP A 190 8.32 0.05 -1.55
N TYR A 191 9.18 0.02 -0.53
CA TYR A 191 10.14 1.11 -0.27
C TYR A 191 11.49 0.91 -0.97
N ASP A 192 11.71 -0.24 -1.63
CA ASP A 192 12.97 -0.56 -2.29
C ASP A 192 12.87 -0.71 -3.82
N GLY A 193 11.65 -0.78 -4.35
CA GLY A 193 11.30 -0.78 -5.77
C GLY A 193 11.36 -2.15 -6.41
N ASP A 194 11.22 -3.23 -5.63
CA ASP A 194 11.27 -4.61 -6.14
C ASP A 194 9.91 -5.17 -6.58
N GLY A 195 8.86 -4.36 -6.48
CA GLY A 195 7.49 -4.73 -6.84
C GLY A 195 6.76 -5.51 -5.75
N LYS A 196 7.31 -5.62 -4.54
CA LYS A 196 6.68 -6.29 -3.39
C LYS A 196 6.50 -5.32 -2.24
N ALA A 197 5.47 -5.53 -1.45
CA ALA A 197 5.30 -4.83 -0.20
C ALA A 197 6.37 -5.26 0.81
N ASP A 198 7.13 -4.28 1.32
CA ASP A 198 8.05 -4.46 2.42
C ASP A 198 7.32 -4.60 3.76
N LEU A 199 7.95 -5.29 4.72
CA LEU A 199 7.42 -5.32 6.08
C LEU A 199 7.84 -4.05 6.81
N ALA A 200 6.88 -3.14 6.97
CA ALA A 200 7.14 -1.83 7.55
C ALA A 200 6.18 -1.48 8.69
N VAL A 201 6.75 -0.87 9.73
CA VAL A 201 6.00 -0.35 10.87
C VAL A 201 6.45 1.07 11.21
N TYR A 202 5.49 1.87 11.66
CA TYR A 202 5.70 3.19 12.25
C TYR A 202 5.46 3.11 13.75
N ARG A 203 6.50 3.39 14.52
CA ARG A 203 6.44 3.44 15.97
C ARG A 203 6.29 4.90 16.41
N ASP A 204 5.21 5.19 17.11
CA ASP A 204 5.21 6.36 17.97
C ASP A 204 5.99 6.03 19.25
N ASP A 205 7.00 6.83 19.57
CA ASP A 205 7.83 6.60 20.76
C ASP A 205 7.15 7.11 22.05
N SER A 206 5.82 7.32 22.01
CA SER A 206 5.03 7.82 23.14
C SER A 206 4.91 6.77 24.25
N TYR A 207 4.91 5.48 23.89
CA TYR A 207 4.86 4.37 24.83
C TYR A 207 6.12 4.26 25.71
N PHE A 208 7.29 4.60 25.16
CA PHE A 208 8.58 4.53 25.87
C PHE A 208 8.98 5.87 26.52
N GLY A 209 8.10 6.88 26.43
CA GLY A 209 8.25 8.16 27.12
C GLY A 209 9.41 9.04 26.63
N SER A 210 10.06 8.70 25.52
CA SER A 210 11.34 9.32 25.12
C SER A 210 11.29 10.25 23.91
N SER A 211 10.32 10.14 23.00
CA SER A 211 10.28 11.02 21.82
C SER A 211 8.86 11.25 21.31
N GLN A 212 8.49 12.50 21.02
CA GLN A 212 7.31 12.80 20.20
C GLN A 212 7.56 12.47 18.70
N VAL A 213 8.70 11.87 18.37
CA VAL A 213 9.16 11.58 17.01
C VAL A 213 8.66 10.20 16.58
N GLY A 214 8.26 10.10 15.32
CA GLY A 214 7.95 8.84 14.65
C GLY A 214 9.21 8.12 14.20
N ILE A 215 9.24 6.80 14.38
CA ILE A 215 10.34 5.96 13.89
C ILE A 215 9.79 4.92 12.93
N TRP A 216 10.34 4.89 11.72
CA TRP A 216 10.02 3.93 10.69
C TRP A 216 11.01 2.77 10.77
N TYR A 217 10.50 1.54 10.80
CA TYR A 217 11.29 0.31 10.72
C TYR A 217 10.82 -0.47 9.50
N ILE A 218 11.67 -0.55 8.48
CA ILE A 218 11.37 -1.17 7.20
C ILE A 218 12.32 -2.34 6.99
N LEU A 219 11.77 -3.51 6.72
CA LEU A 219 12.51 -4.69 6.29
C LEU A 219 12.25 -4.92 4.79
N GLN A 220 13.30 -4.72 4.00
CA GLN A 220 13.26 -4.81 2.54
C GLN A 220 13.01 -6.25 2.07
N SER A 221 12.02 -6.44 1.20
CA SER A 221 11.64 -7.71 0.57
C SER A 221 12.78 -8.31 -0.27
N SER A 222 13.51 -7.47 -1.01
CA SER A 222 14.50 -7.91 -1.99
C SER A 222 15.74 -8.56 -1.37
N ASN A 223 16.15 -8.10 -0.19
CA ASN A 223 17.46 -8.43 0.40
C ASN A 223 17.46 -8.56 1.93
N ASN A 224 16.32 -8.37 2.60
CA ASN A 224 16.18 -8.33 4.07
C ASN A 224 17.03 -7.27 4.78
N ALA A 225 17.47 -6.22 4.07
CA ALA A 225 18.12 -5.09 4.70
C ALA A 225 17.12 -4.30 5.53
N ILE A 226 17.61 -3.76 6.65
CA ILE A 226 16.81 -3.00 7.59
C ILE A 226 17.08 -1.53 7.39
N ARG A 227 16.04 -0.75 7.08
CA ARG A 227 16.07 0.71 7.07
C ARG A 227 15.33 1.24 8.29
N ILE A 228 16.00 2.15 9.02
CA ILE A 228 15.43 2.84 10.17
C ILE A 228 15.50 4.34 9.90
N GLU A 229 14.37 5.04 10.02
CA GLU A 229 14.30 6.48 9.77
C GLU A 229 13.53 7.19 10.89
N TYR A 230 14.03 8.34 11.33
CA TYR A 230 13.37 9.19 12.32
C TYR A 230 12.63 10.30 11.57
N PHE A 231 11.31 10.14 11.44
CA PHE A 231 10.50 11.05 10.64
C PHE A 231 9.04 11.05 11.07
N GLY A 232 8.44 12.24 11.17
CA GLY A 232 7.08 12.43 11.65
C GLY A 232 6.98 12.56 13.17
N LEU A 233 5.75 12.71 13.66
CA LEU A 233 5.42 12.78 15.08
C LEU A 233 4.39 11.73 15.49
N ALA A 234 4.32 11.42 16.78
CA ALA A 234 3.37 10.43 17.33
C ALA A 234 1.91 10.63 16.88
N THR A 235 1.48 11.89 16.77
CA THR A 235 0.11 12.26 16.39
C THR A 235 -0.14 12.30 14.88
N ASP A 236 0.91 12.15 14.08
CA ASP A 236 0.77 12.22 12.63
C ASP A 236 0.08 10.95 12.09
N LYS A 237 -0.61 11.11 10.96
CA LYS A 237 -1.20 10.05 10.16
C LYS A 237 -0.21 9.60 9.11
N VAL A 238 0.06 8.31 9.06
CA VAL A 238 1.11 7.75 8.20
C VAL A 238 0.55 7.40 6.83
N VAL A 239 1.14 7.94 5.77
CA VAL A 239 0.59 7.99 4.40
C VAL A 239 1.67 7.74 3.33
N PRO A 240 2.42 6.61 3.41
CA PRO A 240 3.44 6.32 2.40
C PRO A 240 2.82 6.17 1.00
N GLY A 241 3.60 6.43 -0.02
CA GLY A 241 3.20 6.37 -1.42
C GLY A 241 4.32 6.91 -2.31
N ASP A 242 4.31 6.59 -3.59
CA ASP A 242 5.29 7.11 -4.55
C ASP A 242 4.87 8.50 -5.03
N TYR A 243 5.26 9.57 -4.35
CA TYR A 243 4.86 10.94 -4.69
C TYR A 243 5.83 11.62 -5.68
N ASP A 244 7.02 11.05 -5.95
CA ASP A 244 7.94 11.57 -6.97
C ASP A 244 7.93 10.81 -8.30
N GLY A 245 7.39 9.60 -8.33
CA GLY A 245 7.26 8.72 -9.49
C GLY A 245 8.51 7.88 -9.75
N ASP A 246 9.31 7.57 -8.71
CA ASP A 246 10.51 6.73 -8.84
C ASP A 246 10.25 5.23 -8.70
N GLY A 247 8.98 4.84 -8.51
CA GLY A 247 8.53 3.46 -8.32
C GLY A 247 8.71 2.96 -6.88
N LYS A 248 9.04 3.84 -5.92
CA LYS A 248 9.22 3.48 -4.51
C LYS A 248 8.34 4.34 -3.61
N ALA A 249 7.86 3.75 -2.54
CA ALA A 249 7.16 4.47 -1.51
C ALA A 249 8.09 5.46 -0.79
N ASP A 250 7.62 6.70 -0.72
CA ASP A 250 8.17 7.74 0.14
C ASP A 250 7.73 7.57 1.58
N LEU A 251 8.54 8.09 2.49
CA LEU A 251 8.08 8.29 3.86
C LEU A 251 7.25 9.56 3.90
N ALA A 252 5.95 9.44 4.16
CA ALA A 252 5.07 10.59 4.23
C ALA A 252 4.10 10.52 5.41
N VAL A 253 3.79 11.70 5.95
CA VAL A 253 2.89 11.88 7.09
C VAL A 253 1.97 13.09 6.88
N PHE A 254 0.71 12.96 7.26
CA PHE A 254 -0.23 14.09 7.42
C PHE A 254 -0.32 14.46 8.90
N ARG A 255 -0.17 15.74 9.23
CA ARG A 255 -0.24 16.26 10.59
C ARG A 255 -1.56 16.98 10.82
N PRO A 256 -2.53 16.36 11.52
CA PRO A 256 -3.85 16.98 11.72
C PRO A 256 -3.78 18.31 12.50
N SER A 257 -2.82 18.48 13.40
CA SER A 257 -2.72 19.68 14.24
C SER A 257 -2.47 20.98 13.47
N ASN A 258 -1.93 20.89 12.25
CA ASN A 258 -1.66 22.07 11.41
C ASN A 258 -2.07 21.91 9.93
N GLY A 259 -2.54 20.72 9.52
CA GLY A 259 -2.98 20.45 8.15
C GLY A 259 -1.84 20.28 7.15
N TYR A 260 -0.61 20.04 7.59
CA TYR A 260 0.54 19.83 6.71
C TYR A 260 0.75 18.36 6.39
N TRP A 261 1.14 18.12 5.14
CA TRP A 261 1.79 16.90 4.72
C TRP A 261 3.30 17.13 4.74
N TYR A 262 4.04 16.16 5.24
CA TYR A 262 5.50 16.14 5.20
C TYR A 262 5.93 14.85 4.50
N ARG A 263 6.97 14.93 3.67
CA ARG A 263 7.48 13.81 2.87
C ARG A 263 9.01 13.81 2.87
N ILE A 264 9.61 12.63 2.99
CA ILE A 264 11.01 12.36 2.61
C ILE A 264 11.00 11.56 1.31
N SER A 265 11.59 12.15 0.29
CA SER A 265 11.72 11.58 -1.05
C SER A 265 12.56 10.30 -1.08
N SER A 266 12.06 9.24 -1.68
CA SER A 266 12.78 7.99 -1.97
C SER A 266 13.98 8.27 -2.90
N LEU A 267 13.76 9.09 -3.92
CA LEU A 267 14.70 9.39 -5.01
C LEU A 267 15.98 10.10 -4.55
N ASP A 268 15.83 11.19 -3.79
CA ASP A 268 16.93 12.11 -3.46
C ASP A 268 17.02 12.50 -1.98
N LYS A 269 16.16 11.92 -1.12
CA LYS A 269 16.06 12.22 0.32
C LYS A 269 15.69 13.68 0.63
N SER A 270 15.22 14.46 -0.34
CA SER A 270 14.70 15.80 -0.10
C SER A 270 13.47 15.77 0.81
N ILE A 271 13.36 16.76 1.69
CA ILE A 271 12.20 16.93 2.56
C ILE A 271 11.26 17.94 1.91
N ASN A 272 10.03 17.52 1.67
CA ASN A 272 8.98 18.35 1.09
C ASN A 272 7.83 18.51 2.09
N SER A 273 7.16 19.67 2.04
CA SER A 273 5.95 19.88 2.84
C SER A 273 4.95 20.76 2.11
N ILE A 274 3.67 20.43 2.24
CA ILE A 274 2.56 21.19 1.68
C ILE A 274 1.44 21.29 2.71
N GLN A 275 0.86 22.47 2.89
CA GLN A 275 -0.34 22.63 3.71
C GLN A 275 -1.56 22.26 2.86
N PHE A 276 -2.18 21.12 3.14
CA PHE A 276 -3.32 20.64 2.38
C PHE A 276 -4.27 19.82 3.26
N GLY A 277 -5.22 20.53 3.86
CA GLY A 277 -6.24 19.95 4.73
C GLY A 277 -6.38 20.67 6.05
N ILE A 278 -7.29 20.18 6.88
CA ILE A 278 -7.54 20.65 8.25
C ILE A 278 -7.58 19.47 9.22
N SER A 279 -7.64 19.74 10.53
CA SER A 279 -7.54 18.71 11.57
C SER A 279 -8.59 17.60 11.51
N ALA A 280 -9.77 17.86 10.95
CA ALA A 280 -10.86 16.90 10.84
C ALA A 280 -10.85 16.11 9.51
N ASP A 281 -9.94 16.46 8.59
CA ASP A 281 -9.86 15.81 7.30
C ASP A 281 -9.23 14.42 7.43
N LYS A 282 -9.73 13.47 6.62
CA LYS A 282 -9.17 12.12 6.49
C LYS A 282 -8.25 12.11 5.26
N PRO A 283 -6.94 11.86 5.40
CA PRO A 283 -6.03 11.83 4.25
C PRO A 283 -6.29 10.61 3.36
N THR A 284 -6.33 10.82 2.06
CA THR A 284 -6.71 9.82 1.05
C THR A 284 -5.72 9.83 -0.11
N PRO A 285 -4.42 9.55 0.12
CA PRO A 285 -3.43 9.55 -0.95
C PRO A 285 -3.79 8.51 -2.02
N GLY A 286 -3.48 8.80 -3.28
CA GLY A 286 -3.73 7.94 -4.44
C GLY A 286 -3.42 8.66 -5.74
N ASP A 287 -3.26 7.95 -6.86
CA ASP A 287 -3.01 8.55 -8.17
C ASP A 287 -4.34 8.87 -8.85
N TYR A 288 -4.90 10.06 -8.64
CA TYR A 288 -6.22 10.43 -9.17
C TYR A 288 -6.15 11.04 -10.56
N ASP A 289 -4.95 11.39 -11.06
CA ASP A 289 -4.78 11.96 -12.39
C ASP A 289 -4.11 11.04 -13.43
N GLY A 290 -3.58 9.89 -12.98
CA GLY A 290 -3.05 8.80 -13.81
C GLY A 290 -1.65 9.07 -14.31
N ASP A 291 -0.86 9.88 -13.60
CA ASP A 291 0.52 10.21 -13.98
C ASP A 291 1.56 9.28 -13.35
N GLY A 292 1.11 8.27 -12.60
CA GLY A 292 1.96 7.31 -11.89
C GLY A 292 2.48 7.84 -10.56
N LYS A 293 2.00 8.99 -10.08
CA LYS A 293 2.38 9.55 -8.77
C LYS A 293 1.20 9.55 -7.82
N THR A 294 1.51 9.36 -6.55
CA THR A 294 0.58 9.54 -5.46
C THR A 294 0.26 11.03 -5.31
N ASP A 295 -1.02 11.38 -5.41
CA ASP A 295 -1.51 12.73 -5.15
C ASP A 295 -1.76 12.97 -3.66
N VAL A 296 -1.61 14.22 -3.25
CA VAL A 296 -2.05 14.68 -1.93
C VAL A 296 -3.55 14.94 -1.97
N ALA A 297 -4.33 14.16 -1.23
CA ALA A 297 -5.78 14.31 -1.18
C ALA A 297 -6.36 14.09 0.22
N VAL A 298 -7.52 14.70 0.48
CA VAL A 298 -8.25 14.56 1.72
C VAL A 298 -9.76 14.45 1.48
N PHE A 299 -10.44 13.63 2.28
CA PHE A 299 -11.89 13.66 2.45
C PHE A 299 -12.26 14.46 3.70
N ARG A 300 -13.16 15.43 3.57
CA ARG A 300 -13.68 16.24 4.68
C ARG A 300 -15.07 15.74 5.11
N PRO A 301 -15.19 15.05 6.26
CA PRO A 301 -16.46 14.48 6.67
C PRO A 301 -17.54 15.54 6.95
N SER A 302 -17.16 16.73 7.42
CA SER A 302 -18.13 17.78 7.81
C SER A 302 -18.98 18.31 6.66
N ASN A 303 -18.53 18.16 5.41
CA ASN A 303 -19.25 18.62 4.22
C ASN A 303 -19.35 17.57 3.11
N GLY A 304 -18.72 16.40 3.28
CA GLY A 304 -18.73 15.31 2.29
C GLY A 304 -17.95 15.67 1.02
N VAL A 305 -16.92 16.50 1.13
CA VAL A 305 -16.13 16.97 -0.02
C VAL A 305 -14.73 16.35 0.01
N TRP A 306 -14.32 15.85 -1.15
CA TRP A 306 -12.95 15.46 -1.45
C TRP A 306 -12.20 16.66 -2.01
N TYR A 307 -10.99 16.88 -1.52
CA TYR A 307 -10.07 17.89 -2.01
C TYR A 307 -8.81 17.16 -2.48
N LEU A 308 -8.38 17.43 -3.70
CA LEU A 308 -7.26 16.75 -4.34
C LEU A 308 -6.28 17.81 -4.84
N GLN A 309 -5.00 17.62 -4.55
CA GLN A 309 -3.90 18.34 -5.17
C GLN A 309 -3.20 17.36 -6.10
N GLN A 310 -3.71 17.28 -7.32
CA GLN A 310 -3.22 16.36 -8.34
C GLN A 310 -1.84 16.83 -8.83
N SER A 311 -0.90 15.89 -8.93
CA SER A 311 0.51 16.08 -9.27
C SER A 311 0.70 16.81 -10.61
N SER A 312 -0.09 16.45 -11.62
CA SER A 312 -0.01 16.97 -12.99
C SER A 312 -1.20 17.84 -13.39
N LYS A 313 -2.39 17.61 -12.79
CA LYS A 313 -3.63 18.36 -13.11
C LYS A 313 -4.01 19.45 -12.12
N GLY A 314 -3.31 19.56 -10.99
CA GLY A 314 -3.53 20.60 -9.99
C GLY A 314 -4.76 20.35 -9.10
N PHE A 315 -5.35 21.43 -8.59
CA PHE A 315 -6.41 21.32 -7.58
C PHE A 315 -7.76 20.89 -8.16
N ARG A 316 -8.42 19.93 -7.49
CA ARG A 316 -9.80 19.50 -7.74
C ARG A 316 -10.57 19.38 -6.43
N ALA A 317 -11.85 19.71 -6.44
CA ALA A 317 -12.76 19.44 -5.34
C ALA A 317 -14.05 18.78 -5.84
N GLU A 318 -14.50 17.73 -5.14
CA GLU A 318 -15.68 16.97 -5.52
C GLU A 318 -16.53 16.62 -4.31
N LYS A 319 -17.83 16.90 -4.39
CA LYS A 319 -18.76 16.50 -3.33
C LYS A 319 -19.18 15.06 -3.55
N PHE A 320 -18.68 14.15 -2.71
CA PHE A 320 -18.97 12.74 -2.77
C PHE A 320 -18.88 12.08 -1.40
N GLY A 321 -20.01 11.58 -0.89
CA GLY A 321 -20.09 10.89 0.41
C GLY A 321 -20.71 11.72 1.53
N LEU A 322 -20.84 11.07 2.70
CA LEU A 322 -21.45 11.57 3.92
C LEU A 322 -20.44 11.60 5.08
N SER A 323 -20.78 12.28 6.17
CA SER A 323 -19.89 12.42 7.34
C SER A 323 -19.53 11.09 8.02
N THR A 324 -20.37 10.08 7.89
CA THR A 324 -20.17 8.73 8.45
C THR A 324 -19.45 7.78 7.51
N ASP A 325 -19.19 8.21 6.27
CA ASP A 325 -18.59 7.36 5.27
C ASP A 325 -17.09 7.15 5.56
N ILE A 326 -16.61 5.95 5.21
CA ILE A 326 -15.20 5.57 5.26
C ILE A 326 -14.64 5.75 3.86
N PRO A 327 -13.76 6.74 3.61
CA PRO A 327 -13.12 6.88 2.31
C PRO A 327 -12.18 5.69 2.07
N VAL A 328 -12.30 5.05 0.93
CA VAL A 328 -11.63 3.77 0.65
C VAL A 328 -10.10 3.93 0.57
N PRO A 329 -9.52 4.93 -0.12
CA PRO A 329 -8.06 5.14 -0.13
C PRO A 329 -7.46 5.46 1.25
N ASN A 330 -8.28 5.80 2.27
CA ASN A 330 -7.82 6.06 3.63
C ASN A 330 -7.71 4.80 4.51
N ILE A 331 -8.26 3.65 4.10
CA ILE A 331 -8.47 2.48 4.98
C ILE A 331 -7.17 1.98 5.63
N PHE A 332 -6.04 2.09 4.93
CA PHE A 332 -4.73 1.63 5.40
C PHE A 332 -3.85 2.74 5.99
N VAL A 333 -4.35 3.97 6.05
CA VAL A 333 -3.70 5.07 6.77
C VAL A 333 -3.80 4.83 8.28
N ARG A 334 -2.72 5.08 9.02
CA ARG A 334 -2.63 4.82 10.47
C ARG A 334 -2.35 6.05 11.32
#